data_AF-A0A4R5YHZ8-F1
#
_entry.id   AF-A0A4R5YHZ8-F1
#
_cell.length_a   1.000
_cell.length_b   1.000
_cell.length_c   1.000
_cell.angle_alpha   90.00
_cell.angle_beta   90.00
_cell.angle_gamma   90.00
#
_symmetry.space_group_name_H-M   'P 1'
#
loop_
_entity.id
_entity.type
_entity.pdbx_description
1 polymer ?
#
loop_
_entity_poly.entity_id
_entity_poly.type
_entity_poly.pdbx_seq_one_letter_code
_entity_poly.pdbx_strand_id
1 'polypeptide(L)'
;MPIRSALRALNDSTSITHGVVSSCVVGALTLIDPRRLTVGQRLVYRLANAGLAAWTVGVGLRSSGPSGAVPPAGRAALVAGTAGAALGFADAGEAVDARVQGAIARTGARHPRRWLAVGGAIVTFGSWWASRTLDTPQDTPEAQEIAVDLPEDVRALAAHLLAATDLFGAPELRAQLAHAEHLVFDDSDGGFWPDAQLLVADDLPRAVPAHATFPVVGRFRALGDVTFDVRLMVTDGVLTSVFVDEGADWTPEQRDSWYESGGDLAELGDWPALGDLEMLIESPEGLRPIGA
;
A
#
# COMPACT_ATOMS: atom_id res chain seq x y z
N MET A 1 13.12 -36.61 -3.73
CA MET A 1 12.48 -35.52 -2.96
C MET A 1 13.32 -34.25 -2.72
N PRO A 2 14.67 -34.19 -2.84
CA PRO A 2 15.44 -32.98 -2.43
C PRO A 2 15.35 -31.77 -3.38
N ILE A 3 14.97 -31.98 -4.65
CA ILE A 3 14.92 -30.89 -5.64
C ILE A 3 13.77 -29.93 -5.36
N ARG A 4 12.59 -30.45 -4.97
CA ARG A 4 11.41 -29.62 -4.69
C ARG A 4 11.60 -28.74 -3.46
N SER A 5 12.26 -29.24 -2.42
CA SER A 5 12.59 -28.45 -1.23
C SER A 5 13.63 -27.38 -1.54
N ALA A 6 14.65 -27.69 -2.33
CA ALA A 6 15.65 -26.70 -2.75
C ALA A 6 15.03 -25.58 -3.62
N LEU A 7 14.16 -25.93 -4.57
CA LEU A 7 13.45 -24.94 -5.39
C LEU A 7 12.51 -24.05 -4.57
N ARG A 8 11.87 -24.62 -3.54
CA ARG A 8 11.03 -23.85 -2.63
C ARG A 8 11.88 -22.89 -1.79
N ALA A 9 12.99 -23.37 -1.22
CA ALA A 9 13.93 -22.56 -0.44
C ALA A 9 14.64 -21.47 -1.29
N LEU A 10 14.76 -21.67 -2.60
CA LEU A 10 15.29 -20.67 -3.53
C LEU A 10 14.26 -19.58 -3.86
N ASN A 11 12.98 -19.93 -3.87
CA ASN A 11 11.86 -19.03 -4.17
C ASN A 11 11.16 -18.50 -2.92
N ASP A 12 11.86 -18.48 -1.80
CA ASP A 12 11.43 -17.92 -0.52
C ASP A 12 12.44 -16.83 -0.15
N SER A 13 12.01 -15.56 -0.10
CA SER A 13 12.93 -14.45 0.15
C SER A 13 13.52 -14.48 1.56
N THR A 14 12.88 -15.18 2.50
CA THR A 14 13.36 -15.30 3.89
C THR A 14 14.42 -16.41 4.06
N SER A 15 14.55 -17.30 3.07
CA SER A 15 15.47 -18.43 3.12
C SER A 15 16.93 -18.02 2.86
N ILE A 16 17.85 -18.62 3.61
CA ILE A 16 19.30 -18.45 3.41
C ILE A 16 19.73 -18.87 2.00
N THR A 17 19.06 -19.87 1.43
CA THR A 17 19.37 -20.33 0.08
C THR A 17 19.10 -19.21 -0.94
N HIS A 18 18.00 -18.48 -0.79
CA HIS A 18 17.69 -17.34 -1.66
C HIS A 18 18.75 -16.25 -1.55
N GLY A 19 19.07 -15.80 -0.33
CA GLY A 19 20.05 -14.74 -0.08
C GLY A 19 21.44 -15.06 -0.63
N VAL A 20 21.91 -16.30 -0.45
CA VAL A 20 23.20 -16.75 -0.98
C VAL A 20 23.17 -16.81 -2.50
N VAL A 21 22.14 -17.44 -3.10
CA VAL A 21 22.08 -17.63 -4.55
C VAL A 21 21.92 -16.30 -5.27
N SER A 22 21.03 -15.41 -4.83
CA SER A 22 20.84 -14.09 -5.44
C SER A 22 22.12 -13.26 -5.40
N SER A 23 22.82 -13.24 -4.27
CA SER A 23 24.10 -12.54 -4.10
C SER A 23 25.20 -13.11 -5.00
N CYS A 24 25.28 -14.44 -5.13
CA CYS A 24 26.21 -15.08 -6.05
C CYS A 24 25.89 -14.75 -7.52
N VAL A 25 24.62 -14.72 -7.89
CA VAL A 25 24.20 -14.37 -9.26
C VAL A 25 24.53 -12.90 -9.56
N VAL A 26 24.28 -11.97 -8.64
CA VAL A 26 24.70 -10.56 -8.77
C VAL A 26 26.21 -10.45 -8.96
N GLY A 27 26.99 -11.12 -8.10
CA GLY A 27 28.44 -11.13 -8.21
C GLY A 27 28.93 -11.70 -9.54
N ALA A 28 28.34 -12.81 -10.00
CA ALA A 28 28.68 -13.43 -11.28
C ALA A 28 28.37 -12.52 -12.48
N LEU A 29 27.22 -11.84 -12.48
CA LEU A 29 26.89 -10.87 -13.52
C LEU A 29 27.84 -9.66 -13.48
N THR A 30 28.24 -9.21 -12.29
CA THR A 30 29.16 -8.06 -12.13
C THR A 30 30.60 -8.37 -12.59
N LEU A 31 30.98 -9.65 -12.66
CA LEU A 31 32.27 -10.05 -13.26
C LEU A 31 32.32 -9.77 -14.77
N ILE A 32 31.15 -9.70 -15.43
CA ILE A 32 31.05 -9.45 -16.87
C ILE A 32 31.32 -7.95 -17.13
N ASP A 33 32.23 -7.65 -18.06
CA ASP A 33 32.49 -6.28 -18.49
C ASP A 33 31.64 -5.96 -19.72
N PRO A 34 30.53 -5.22 -19.60
CA PRO A 34 29.62 -4.94 -20.72
C PRO A 34 30.30 -4.22 -21.90
N ARG A 35 31.40 -3.49 -21.65
CA ARG A 35 32.17 -2.77 -22.68
C ARG A 35 32.91 -3.68 -23.66
N ARG A 36 33.13 -4.95 -23.28
CA ARG A 36 33.80 -5.95 -24.11
C ARG A 36 32.83 -6.85 -24.86
N LEU A 37 31.53 -6.67 -24.65
CA LEU A 37 30.50 -7.49 -25.25
C LEU A 37 30.12 -6.99 -26.65
N THR A 38 29.78 -7.92 -27.54
CA THR A 38 29.11 -7.58 -28.80
C THR A 38 27.68 -7.12 -28.55
N VAL A 39 27.03 -6.53 -29.56
CA VAL A 39 25.64 -6.05 -29.44
C VAL A 39 24.67 -7.15 -28.97
N GLY A 40 24.78 -8.35 -29.52
CA GLY A 40 23.95 -9.49 -29.11
C GLY A 40 24.24 -9.97 -27.68
N GLN A 41 25.52 -10.01 -27.29
CA GLN A 41 25.92 -10.38 -25.93
C GLN A 41 25.45 -9.34 -24.90
N ARG A 42 25.48 -8.05 -25.26
CA ARG A 42 24.98 -6.96 -24.42
C ARG A 42 23.48 -7.05 -24.22
N LEU A 43 22.71 -7.42 -25.26
CA LEU A 43 21.28 -7.69 -25.12
C LEU A 43 21.01 -8.85 -24.14
N VAL A 44 21.74 -9.96 -24.26
CA VAL A 44 21.60 -11.11 -23.34
C VAL A 44 21.94 -10.70 -21.90
N TYR A 45 23.00 -9.92 -21.71
CA TYR A 45 23.39 -9.39 -20.41
C TYR A 45 22.30 -8.49 -19.78
N ARG A 46 21.67 -7.62 -20.58
CA ARG A 46 20.56 -6.76 -20.13
C ARG A 46 19.33 -7.57 -19.75
N LEU A 47 18.98 -8.57 -20.57
CA LEU A 47 17.88 -9.50 -20.26
C LEU A 47 18.16 -10.30 -18.99
N ALA A 48 19.41 -10.71 -18.74
CA ALA A 48 19.79 -11.40 -17.52
C ALA A 48 19.62 -10.51 -16.27
N ASN A 49 20.04 -9.25 -16.34
CA ASN A 49 19.83 -8.29 -15.24
C ASN A 49 18.35 -7.98 -15.01
N ALA A 50 17.59 -7.79 -16.09
CA ALA A 50 16.14 -7.56 -16.00
C ALA A 50 15.41 -8.77 -15.41
N GLY A 51 15.80 -9.98 -15.82
CA GLY A 51 15.27 -11.22 -15.26
C GLY A 51 15.61 -11.40 -13.79
N LEU A 52 16.84 -11.05 -13.38
CA LEU A 52 17.25 -11.07 -11.98
C LEU A 52 16.42 -10.08 -11.14
N ALA A 53 16.27 -8.84 -11.59
CA ALA A 53 15.47 -7.83 -10.90
C ALA A 53 13.98 -8.23 -10.80
N ALA A 54 13.42 -8.78 -11.87
CA ALA A 54 12.06 -9.29 -11.88
C ALA A 54 11.88 -10.49 -10.94
N TRP A 55 12.87 -11.39 -10.89
CA TRP A 55 12.86 -12.55 -10.01
C TRP A 55 12.94 -12.15 -8.53
N THR A 56 13.81 -11.22 -8.15
CA THR A 56 13.93 -10.76 -6.75
C THR A 56 12.64 -10.10 -6.27
N VAL A 57 12.04 -9.21 -7.07
CA VAL A 57 10.73 -8.61 -6.76
C VAL A 57 9.62 -9.66 -6.70
N GLY A 58 9.59 -10.57 -7.68
CA GLY A 58 8.58 -11.62 -7.73
C GLY A 58 8.64 -12.60 -6.56
N VAL A 59 9.83 -12.90 -6.03
CA VAL A 59 10.00 -13.73 -4.83
C VAL A 59 9.63 -12.97 -3.56
N GLY A 60 9.98 -11.68 -3.46
CA GLY A 60 9.56 -10.82 -2.35
C GLY A 60 8.03 -10.74 -2.20
N LEU A 61 7.32 -10.44 -3.30
CA LEU A 61 5.86 -10.34 -3.33
C LEU A 61 5.10 -11.65 -3.04
N ARG A 62 5.79 -12.81 -3.10
CA ARG A 62 5.21 -14.11 -2.72
C ARG A 62 5.39 -14.44 -1.26
N SER A 63 6.37 -13.82 -0.61
CA SER A 63 6.75 -14.10 0.77
C SER A 63 6.13 -13.10 1.75
N SER A 64 5.61 -11.96 1.27
CA SER A 64 4.68 -11.10 2.01
C SER A 64 3.42 -11.91 2.36
N GLY A 65 3.03 -11.90 3.63
CA GLY A 65 2.05 -12.79 4.26
C GLY A 65 0.63 -12.82 3.65
N PRO A 66 -0.30 -13.55 4.30
CA PRO A 66 -1.63 -13.86 3.76
C PRO A 66 -2.56 -12.66 3.55
N SER A 67 -2.18 -11.45 3.97
CA SER A 67 -2.98 -10.22 3.88
C SER A 67 -3.14 -9.63 2.48
N GLY A 68 -2.65 -10.28 1.41
CA GLY A 68 -3.21 -10.10 0.07
C GLY A 68 -3.11 -8.69 -0.55
N ALA A 69 -2.30 -7.77 0.00
CA ALA A 69 -2.28 -6.34 -0.34
C ALA A 69 -2.07 -5.99 -1.84
N VAL A 70 -1.63 -6.95 -2.66
CA VAL A 70 -1.51 -6.76 -4.12
C VAL A 70 -2.20 -7.91 -4.85
N PRO A 71 -3.26 -7.63 -5.65
CA PRO A 71 -3.93 -8.60 -6.50
C PRO A 71 -2.96 -9.30 -7.48
N PRO A 72 -3.27 -10.53 -7.94
CA PRO A 72 -2.39 -11.27 -8.86
C PRO A 72 -1.99 -10.48 -10.12
N ALA A 73 -2.93 -9.69 -10.67
CA ALA A 73 -2.66 -8.81 -11.81
C ALA A 73 -1.68 -7.68 -11.45
N GLY A 74 -1.82 -7.07 -10.27
CA GLY A 74 -0.90 -6.05 -9.77
C GLY A 74 0.51 -6.60 -9.55
N ARG A 75 0.65 -7.83 -9.04
CA ARG A 75 1.95 -8.50 -8.90
C ARG A 75 2.62 -8.73 -10.25
N ALA A 76 1.85 -9.20 -11.25
CA ALA A 76 2.36 -9.39 -12.60
C ALA A 76 2.81 -8.05 -13.22
N ALA A 77 2.03 -6.99 -13.02
CA ALA A 77 2.36 -5.64 -13.47
C ALA A 77 3.65 -5.10 -12.82
N LEU A 78 3.83 -5.28 -11.51
CA LEU A 78 5.04 -4.87 -10.79
C LEU A 78 6.29 -5.63 -11.26
N VAL A 79 6.18 -6.96 -11.44
CA VAL A 79 7.29 -7.79 -11.94
C VAL A 79 7.66 -7.38 -13.37
N ALA A 80 6.68 -7.23 -14.26
CA ALA A 80 6.89 -6.79 -15.63
C ALA A 80 7.45 -5.36 -15.69
N GLY A 81 6.92 -4.44 -14.87
CA GLY A 81 7.38 -3.07 -14.74
C GLY A 81 8.83 -3.00 -14.27
N THR A 82 9.22 -3.82 -13.31
CA THR A 82 10.60 -3.94 -12.83
C THR A 82 11.54 -4.42 -13.94
N ALA A 83 11.15 -5.47 -14.67
CA ALA A 83 11.91 -5.96 -15.81
C ALA A 83 12.08 -4.87 -16.90
N GLY A 84 10.98 -4.18 -17.22
CA GLY A 84 10.95 -3.08 -18.19
C GLY A 84 11.83 -1.91 -17.77
N ALA A 85 11.77 -1.50 -16.50
CA ALA A 85 12.61 -0.45 -15.94
C ALA A 85 14.09 -0.84 -16.01
N ALA A 86 14.44 -2.07 -15.62
CA ALA A 86 15.82 -2.55 -15.70
C ALA A 86 16.36 -2.55 -17.15
N LEU A 87 15.53 -2.87 -18.15
CA LEU A 87 15.89 -2.76 -19.55
C LEU A 87 16.00 -1.29 -20.02
N GLY A 88 15.04 -0.45 -19.63
CA GLY A 88 15.00 0.97 -20.01
C GLY A 88 16.17 1.78 -19.46
N PHE A 89 16.63 1.45 -18.24
CA PHE A 89 17.77 2.09 -17.60
C PHE A 89 19.11 1.39 -17.85
N ALA A 90 19.16 0.36 -18.70
CA ALA A 90 20.36 -0.44 -18.90
C ALA A 90 21.57 0.40 -19.37
N ASP A 91 21.38 1.34 -20.29
CA ASP A 91 22.47 2.19 -20.78
C ASP A 91 23.02 3.12 -19.69
N ALA A 92 22.13 3.71 -18.87
CA ALA A 92 22.54 4.52 -17.73
C ALA A 92 23.27 3.68 -16.67
N GLY A 93 22.75 2.49 -16.36
CA GLY A 93 23.38 1.56 -15.41
C GLY A 93 24.77 1.12 -15.86
N GLU A 94 24.94 0.81 -17.15
CA GLU A 94 26.25 0.44 -17.72
C GLU A 94 27.24 1.62 -17.71
N ALA A 95 26.77 2.87 -17.88
CA ALA A 95 27.61 4.05 -17.75
C ALA A 95 28.09 4.28 -16.31
N VAL A 96 27.20 4.08 -15.33
CA VAL A 96 27.53 4.12 -13.91
C VAL A 96 28.54 3.01 -13.56
N ASP A 97 28.28 1.77 -14.00
CA ASP A 97 29.20 0.64 -13.81
C ASP A 97 30.61 0.94 -14.35
N ALA A 98 30.70 1.49 -15.57
CA ALA A 98 31.97 1.87 -16.16
C ALA A 98 32.69 2.97 -15.33
N ARG A 99 31.95 3.92 -14.76
CA ARG A 99 32.50 4.98 -13.91
C ARG A 99 33.05 4.41 -12.59
N VAL A 100 32.33 3.49 -11.95
CA VAL A 100 32.79 2.85 -10.70
C VAL A 100 33.98 1.93 -10.97
N GLN A 101 33.95 1.13 -12.04
CA GLN A 101 35.09 0.31 -12.46
C GLN A 101 36.33 1.18 -12.71
N GLY A 102 36.15 2.32 -13.39
CA GLY A 102 37.21 3.30 -13.63
C GLY A 102 37.75 3.90 -12.34
N ALA A 103 36.89 4.21 -11.37
CA ALA A 103 37.32 4.69 -10.06
C ALA A 103 38.18 3.67 -9.31
N ILE A 104 37.79 2.39 -9.30
CA ILE A 104 38.56 1.30 -8.66
C ILE A 104 39.86 1.02 -9.42
N ALA A 105 39.87 1.11 -10.75
CA ALA A 105 41.10 0.97 -11.51
C ALA A 105 42.12 2.07 -11.16
N ARG A 106 41.65 3.30 -10.92
CA ARG A 106 42.51 4.44 -10.54
C ARG A 106 43.16 4.30 -9.16
N THR A 107 42.65 3.44 -8.28
CA THR A 107 43.29 3.16 -6.98
C THR A 107 44.42 2.12 -7.07
N GLY A 108 44.75 1.64 -8.28
CA GLY A 108 45.84 0.68 -8.51
C GLY A 108 45.44 -0.79 -8.38
N ALA A 109 44.14 -1.08 -8.32
CA ALA A 109 43.65 -2.46 -8.21
C ALA A 109 44.00 -3.29 -9.46
N ARG A 110 44.69 -4.42 -9.28
CA ARG A 110 45.08 -5.34 -10.38
C ARG A 110 43.88 -6.00 -11.07
N HIS A 111 42.76 -6.17 -10.37
CA HIS A 111 41.55 -6.80 -10.90
C HIS A 111 40.27 -6.03 -10.49
N PRO A 112 40.00 -4.85 -11.07
CA PRO A 112 38.89 -3.99 -10.66
C PRO A 112 37.52 -4.68 -10.71
N ARG A 113 37.30 -5.56 -11.72
CA ARG A 113 36.05 -6.34 -11.86
C ARG A 113 35.82 -7.35 -10.74
N ARG A 114 36.89 -7.98 -10.24
CA ARG A 114 36.77 -8.92 -9.10
C ARG A 114 36.39 -8.18 -7.83
N TRP A 115 36.99 -7.01 -7.61
CA TRP A 115 36.63 -6.16 -6.47
C TRP A 115 35.19 -5.65 -6.55
N LEU A 116 34.74 -5.24 -7.74
CA LEU A 116 33.34 -4.88 -7.97
C LEU A 116 32.39 -6.05 -7.70
N ALA A 117 32.70 -7.23 -8.22
CA ALA A 117 31.86 -8.41 -8.04
C ALA A 117 31.75 -8.83 -6.56
N VAL A 118 32.87 -8.80 -5.84
CA VAL A 118 32.89 -9.07 -4.39
C VAL A 118 32.12 -8.00 -3.63
N GLY A 119 32.34 -6.72 -3.94
CA GLY A 119 31.61 -5.61 -3.32
C GLY A 119 30.11 -5.69 -3.57
N GLY A 120 29.69 -5.95 -4.82
CA GLY A 120 28.29 -6.14 -5.20
C GLY A 120 27.65 -7.31 -4.47
N ALA A 121 28.31 -8.47 -4.42
CA ALA A 121 27.82 -9.63 -3.68
C ALA A 121 27.69 -9.37 -2.18
N ILE A 122 28.66 -8.67 -1.57
CA ILE A 122 28.61 -8.28 -0.15
C ILE A 122 27.47 -7.30 0.10
N VAL A 123 27.28 -6.31 -0.76
CA VAL A 123 26.19 -5.33 -0.63
C VAL A 123 24.84 -6.03 -0.78
N THR A 124 24.64 -6.86 -1.79
CA THR A 124 23.39 -7.61 -1.98
C THR A 124 23.10 -8.53 -0.80
N PHE A 125 24.10 -9.31 -0.37
CA PHE A 125 23.94 -10.20 0.79
C PHE A 125 23.68 -9.41 2.07
N GLY A 126 24.39 -8.31 2.26
CA GLY A 126 24.24 -7.40 3.38
C GLY A 126 22.87 -6.75 3.43
N SER A 127 22.33 -6.29 2.30
CA SER A 127 20.97 -5.75 2.20
C SER A 127 19.91 -6.80 2.50
N TRP A 128 20.07 -8.02 1.98
CA TRP A 128 19.15 -9.13 2.30
C TRP A 128 19.27 -9.62 3.75
N TRP A 129 20.49 -9.62 4.31
CA TRP A 129 20.71 -9.93 5.71
C TRP A 129 20.10 -8.85 6.60
N ALA A 130 20.35 -7.57 6.26
CA ALA A 130 19.79 -6.41 6.94
C ALA A 130 18.26 -6.44 6.90
N SER A 131 17.64 -6.75 5.75
CA SER A 131 16.19 -6.88 5.68
C SER A 131 15.68 -7.96 6.61
N ARG A 132 16.36 -9.10 6.76
CA ARG A 132 15.99 -10.11 7.77
C ARG A 132 16.22 -9.68 9.22
N THR A 133 17.24 -8.86 9.50
CA THR A 133 17.49 -8.36 10.85
C THR A 133 16.61 -7.17 11.22
N LEU A 134 16.12 -6.44 10.23
CA LEU A 134 15.14 -5.36 10.38
C LEU A 134 13.70 -5.91 10.37
N ASP A 135 13.47 -7.04 9.69
CA ASP A 135 12.28 -7.90 9.86
C ASP A 135 12.39 -8.79 11.12
N THR A 136 13.48 -8.70 11.88
CA THR A 136 13.39 -9.12 13.29
C THR A 136 12.55 -8.03 13.92
N PRO A 137 11.35 -8.35 14.45
CA PRO A 137 10.51 -7.33 15.04
C PRO A 137 11.40 -6.57 16.03
N GLN A 138 11.72 -5.31 15.73
CA GLN A 138 11.89 -4.37 16.81
C GLN A 138 10.61 -4.52 17.64
N ASP A 139 10.72 -4.59 18.96
CA ASP A 139 9.61 -4.49 19.90
C ASP A 139 8.86 -3.14 19.77
N THR A 140 8.61 -2.65 18.57
CA THR A 140 7.33 -2.06 18.22
C THR A 140 6.37 -3.24 18.10
N PRO A 141 5.52 -3.51 19.11
CA PRO A 141 4.46 -4.51 18.95
C PRO A 141 3.76 -4.23 17.61
N GLU A 142 3.68 -5.22 16.72
CA GLU A 142 2.80 -5.10 15.56
C GLU A 142 1.44 -4.76 16.13
N ALA A 143 0.97 -3.55 15.83
CA ALA A 143 -0.29 -3.07 16.35
C ALA A 143 -1.37 -4.06 15.91
N GLN A 144 -1.83 -4.86 16.85
CA GLN A 144 -2.77 -5.93 16.56
C GLN A 144 -4.11 -5.25 16.29
N GLU A 145 -4.73 -5.58 15.16
CA GLU A 145 -6.12 -5.20 14.92
C GLU A 145 -7.01 -5.98 15.88
N ILE A 146 -7.68 -5.25 16.77
CA ILE A 146 -8.62 -5.79 17.74
C ILE A 146 -9.99 -5.25 17.37
N ALA A 147 -10.96 -6.16 17.31
CA ALA A 147 -12.35 -5.76 17.19
C ALA A 147 -12.88 -5.34 18.56
N VAL A 148 -13.35 -4.10 18.64
CA VAL A 148 -13.97 -3.52 19.84
C VAL A 148 -15.39 -3.06 19.51
N ASP A 149 -16.17 -2.74 20.55
CA ASP A 149 -17.51 -2.20 20.32
C ASP A 149 -17.44 -0.88 19.56
N LEU A 150 -18.23 -0.76 18.49
CA LEU A 150 -18.33 0.48 17.71
C LEU A 150 -18.87 1.63 18.60
N PRO A 151 -18.15 2.76 18.69
CA PRO A 151 -18.60 3.94 19.43
C PRO A 151 -20.02 4.37 19.06
N GLU A 152 -20.78 4.81 20.06
CA GLU A 152 -22.21 5.11 19.91
C GLU A 152 -22.47 6.28 18.95
N ASP A 153 -21.59 7.28 18.95
CA ASP A 153 -21.59 8.42 18.05
C ASP A 153 -21.39 8.00 16.59
N VAL A 154 -20.38 7.18 16.30
CA VAL A 154 -20.11 6.63 14.97
C VAL A 154 -21.27 5.76 14.49
N ARG A 155 -21.78 4.89 15.38
CA ARG A 155 -22.94 4.04 15.09
C ARG A 155 -24.18 4.87 14.77
N ALA A 156 -24.43 5.94 15.54
CA ALA A 156 -25.55 6.84 15.35
C ALA A 156 -25.43 7.62 14.03
N LEU A 157 -24.22 8.09 13.68
CA LEU A 157 -23.94 8.74 12.39
C LEU A 157 -24.26 7.80 11.22
N ALA A 158 -23.67 6.61 11.22
CA ALA A 158 -23.93 5.62 10.17
C ALA A 158 -25.41 5.27 10.06
N ALA A 159 -26.09 5.06 11.18
CA ALA A 159 -27.52 4.78 11.20
C ALA A 159 -28.34 5.96 10.63
N HIS A 160 -27.95 7.20 10.94
CA HIS A 160 -28.63 8.39 10.46
C HIS A 160 -28.52 8.53 8.94
N LEU A 161 -27.32 8.33 8.38
CA LEU A 161 -27.07 8.36 6.93
C LEU A 161 -27.85 7.24 6.22
N LEU A 162 -27.81 6.01 6.75
CA LEU A 162 -28.52 4.87 6.16
C LEU A 162 -30.05 4.95 6.29
N ALA A 163 -30.57 5.69 7.28
CA ALA A 163 -32.01 5.86 7.45
C ALA A 163 -32.63 6.87 6.46
N ALA A 164 -31.80 7.70 5.81
CA ALA A 164 -32.28 8.73 4.90
C ALA A 164 -32.83 8.18 3.56
N THR A 165 -32.57 6.91 3.25
CA THR A 165 -33.06 6.24 2.04
C THR A 165 -33.15 4.73 2.23
N ASP A 166 -34.08 4.08 1.53
CA ASP A 166 -34.16 2.61 1.43
C ASP A 166 -33.49 2.06 0.16
N LEU A 167 -32.89 2.93 -0.65
CA LEU A 167 -32.21 2.57 -1.89
C LEU A 167 -30.74 2.20 -1.65
N PHE A 168 -30.06 1.74 -2.71
CA PHE A 168 -28.60 1.50 -2.71
C PHE A 168 -28.12 0.47 -1.66
N GLY A 169 -28.98 -0.51 -1.34
CA GLY A 169 -28.67 -1.55 -0.36
C GLY A 169 -28.74 -1.08 1.09
N ALA A 170 -29.37 0.07 1.38
CA ALA A 170 -29.50 0.59 2.74
C ALA A 170 -30.12 -0.41 3.75
N PRO A 171 -31.14 -1.22 3.41
CA PRO A 171 -31.67 -2.22 4.34
C PRO A 171 -30.63 -3.27 4.75
N GLU A 172 -29.82 -3.75 3.81
CA GLU A 172 -28.73 -4.70 4.06
C GLU A 172 -27.63 -4.06 4.89
N LEU A 173 -27.22 -2.83 4.56
CA LEU A 173 -26.21 -2.08 5.33
C LEU A 173 -26.68 -1.77 6.76
N ARG A 174 -27.99 -1.51 6.98
CA ARG A 174 -28.55 -1.33 8.33
C ARG A 174 -28.50 -2.64 9.14
N ALA A 175 -28.74 -3.78 8.49
CA ALA A 175 -28.60 -5.08 9.14
C ALA A 175 -27.14 -5.39 9.50
N GLN A 176 -26.19 -5.02 8.64
CA GLN A 176 -24.75 -5.12 8.92
C GLN A 176 -24.33 -4.22 10.08
N LEU A 177 -24.73 -2.94 10.06
CA LEU A 177 -24.39 -1.96 11.09
C LEU A 177 -24.81 -2.44 12.49
N ALA A 178 -25.96 -3.12 12.61
CA ALA A 178 -26.44 -3.65 13.89
C ALA A 178 -25.46 -4.62 14.58
N HIS A 179 -24.57 -5.27 13.81
CA HIS A 179 -23.57 -6.23 14.28
C HIS A 179 -22.13 -5.77 14.02
N ALA A 180 -21.94 -4.53 13.54
CA ALA A 180 -20.62 -4.04 13.22
C ALA A 180 -19.82 -3.71 14.49
N GLU A 181 -18.55 -4.09 14.45
CA GLU A 181 -17.51 -3.79 15.45
C GLU A 181 -16.55 -2.75 14.86
N HIS A 182 -15.85 -1.99 15.71
CA HIS A 182 -14.79 -1.08 15.30
C HIS A 182 -13.46 -1.83 15.30
N LEU A 183 -12.76 -1.77 14.17
CA LEU A 183 -11.41 -2.30 14.07
C LEU A 183 -10.42 -1.23 14.53
N VAL A 184 -9.77 -1.46 15.67
CA VAL A 184 -8.75 -0.56 16.22
C VAL A 184 -7.40 -1.26 16.32
N PHE A 185 -6.34 -0.48 16.25
CA PHE A 185 -4.99 -0.93 16.55
C PHE A 185 -4.77 -0.93 18.07
N ASP A 186 -4.20 -2.01 18.63
CA ASP A 186 -3.97 -2.19 20.09
C ASP A 186 -3.10 -1.09 20.73
N ASP A 187 -2.29 -0.39 19.94
CA ASP A 187 -1.46 0.73 20.39
C ASP A 187 -2.13 2.10 20.22
N SER A 188 -3.39 2.15 19.79
CA SER A 188 -4.11 3.41 19.64
C SER A 188 -4.42 4.03 21.00
N ASP A 189 -4.06 5.31 21.18
CA ASP A 189 -4.34 6.08 22.40
C ASP A 189 -5.84 6.36 22.62
N GLY A 190 -6.73 5.75 21.81
CA GLY A 190 -8.18 5.97 21.82
C GLY A 190 -8.60 7.38 21.39
N GLY A 191 -7.68 8.15 20.80
CA GLY A 191 -7.95 9.47 20.26
C GLY A 191 -8.88 9.45 19.06
N PHE A 192 -9.53 10.58 18.78
CA PHE A 192 -10.34 10.75 17.58
C PHE A 192 -9.51 10.53 16.32
N TRP A 193 -10.09 9.77 15.38
CA TRP A 193 -9.58 9.62 14.04
C TRP A 193 -10.76 9.77 13.05
N PRO A 194 -10.62 10.56 11.96
CA PRO A 194 -11.69 10.87 11.02
C PRO A 194 -12.08 9.69 10.10
N ASP A 195 -11.70 8.46 10.43
CA ASP A 195 -12.05 7.22 9.75
C ASP A 195 -12.23 6.10 10.78
N ALA A 196 -13.47 5.70 11.03
CA ALA A 196 -13.77 4.54 11.84
C ALA A 196 -13.95 3.32 10.94
N GLN A 197 -13.01 2.37 11.00
CA GLN A 197 -13.06 1.13 10.24
C GLN A 197 -14.00 0.12 10.89
N LEU A 198 -14.85 -0.52 10.09
CA LEU A 198 -15.86 -1.45 10.58
C LEU A 198 -15.50 -2.88 10.20
N LEU A 199 -15.61 -3.77 11.18
CA LEU A 199 -15.61 -5.20 10.97
C LEU A 199 -17.05 -5.70 10.96
N VAL A 200 -17.43 -6.39 9.88
CA VAL A 200 -18.77 -6.94 9.68
C VAL A 200 -18.64 -8.44 9.40
N ALA A 201 -19.48 -9.25 10.06
CA ALA A 201 -19.48 -10.69 9.90
C ALA A 201 -19.85 -11.13 8.47
N ASP A 202 -19.22 -12.21 7.99
CA ASP A 202 -19.33 -12.63 6.60
C ASP A 202 -20.69 -13.21 6.21
N ASP A 203 -21.48 -13.66 7.19
CA ASP A 203 -22.79 -14.30 7.03
C ASP A 203 -23.95 -13.32 6.87
N LEU A 204 -23.68 -12.01 7.00
CA LEU A 204 -24.66 -10.94 6.85
C LEU A 204 -24.97 -10.64 5.37
N PRO A 205 -26.18 -10.14 5.06
CA PRO A 205 -26.60 -9.87 3.68
C PRO A 205 -25.71 -8.79 3.04
N ARG A 206 -25.34 -8.98 1.77
CA ARG A 206 -24.46 -8.05 1.04
C ARG A 206 -25.27 -7.00 0.27
N ALA A 207 -24.82 -5.75 0.36
CA ALA A 207 -25.41 -4.63 -0.36
C ALA A 207 -24.97 -4.58 -1.83
N VAL A 208 -25.80 -3.96 -2.68
CA VAL A 208 -25.49 -3.66 -4.08
C VAL A 208 -25.67 -2.15 -4.31
N PRO A 209 -24.67 -1.45 -4.89
CA PRO A 209 -23.41 -1.97 -5.45
C PRO A 209 -22.42 -2.48 -4.39
N ALA A 210 -21.60 -3.46 -4.78
CA ALA A 210 -20.63 -4.07 -3.87
C ALA A 210 -19.45 -3.14 -3.53
N HIS A 211 -19.13 -2.18 -4.41
CA HIS A 211 -18.07 -1.20 -4.18
C HIS A 211 -18.60 0.19 -4.51
N ALA A 212 -18.79 1.01 -3.48
CA ALA A 212 -19.23 2.39 -3.63
C ALA A 212 -19.06 3.16 -2.33
N THR A 213 -18.96 4.48 -2.44
CA THR A 213 -19.35 5.38 -1.36
C THR A 213 -20.87 5.47 -1.34
N PHE A 214 -21.49 5.28 -0.17
CA PHE A 214 -22.95 5.39 -0.05
C PHE A 214 -23.39 6.82 -0.41
N PRO A 215 -24.46 7.00 -1.21
CA PRO A 215 -24.75 8.29 -1.84
C PRO A 215 -25.34 9.34 -0.89
N VAL A 216 -25.67 8.97 0.36
CA VAL A 216 -26.11 9.93 1.38
C VAL A 216 -24.90 10.45 2.15
N VAL A 217 -24.83 11.77 2.30
CA VAL A 217 -23.74 12.51 2.94
C VAL A 217 -24.30 13.35 4.09
N GLY A 218 -23.63 13.37 5.23
CA GLY A 218 -23.89 14.32 6.31
C GLY A 218 -22.87 15.45 6.27
N ARG A 219 -23.26 16.65 5.83
CA ARG A 219 -22.37 17.81 5.73
C ARG A 219 -22.40 18.66 6.99
N PHE A 220 -21.24 19.08 7.48
CA PHE A 220 -21.12 19.95 8.66
C PHE A 220 -20.01 20.98 8.50
N ARG A 221 -19.91 21.90 9.46
CA ARG A 221 -18.82 22.88 9.59
C ARG A 221 -18.17 22.74 10.95
N ALA A 222 -16.85 22.73 10.98
CA ALA A 222 -16.08 22.59 12.22
C ALA A 222 -14.86 23.54 12.26
N LEU A 223 -14.17 23.71 11.13
CA LEU A 223 -12.96 24.53 11.02
C LEU A 223 -13.19 25.72 10.08
N GLY A 224 -13.36 26.92 10.65
CA GLY A 224 -13.55 28.14 9.88
C GLY A 224 -14.82 28.12 9.02
N ASP A 225 -14.69 28.54 7.75
CA ASP A 225 -15.82 28.70 6.83
C ASP A 225 -16.02 27.52 5.86
N VAL A 226 -15.14 26.51 5.92
CA VAL A 226 -15.19 25.33 5.02
C VAL A 226 -16.04 24.21 5.58
N THR A 227 -16.60 23.39 4.70
CA THR A 227 -17.43 22.24 5.07
C THR A 227 -16.66 20.93 5.05
N PHE A 228 -17.21 19.95 5.76
CA PHE A 228 -16.75 18.56 5.82
C PHE A 228 -17.94 17.63 5.60
N ASP A 229 -17.67 16.45 5.05
CA ASP A 229 -18.69 15.48 4.66
C ASP A 229 -18.44 14.15 5.40
N VAL A 230 -19.39 13.74 6.25
CA VAL A 230 -19.44 12.37 6.78
C VAL A 230 -20.00 11.44 5.71
N ARG A 231 -19.29 10.34 5.45
CA ARG A 231 -19.57 9.38 4.37
C ARG A 231 -19.42 7.95 4.84
N LEU A 232 -20.02 7.03 4.08
CA LEU A 232 -19.93 5.58 4.32
C LEU A 232 -19.26 4.90 3.13
N MET A 233 -18.30 4.03 3.39
CA MET A 233 -17.65 3.21 2.37
C MET A 233 -18.23 1.79 2.38
N VAL A 234 -18.53 1.28 1.18
CA VAL A 234 -18.96 -0.10 0.94
C VAL A 234 -17.93 -0.79 0.07
N THR A 235 -17.43 -1.95 0.52
CA THR A 235 -16.50 -2.81 -0.24
C THR A 235 -16.98 -4.25 -0.14
N ASP A 236 -16.97 -5.00 -1.26
CA ASP A 236 -17.52 -6.37 -1.32
C ASP A 236 -18.92 -6.50 -0.72
N GLY A 237 -19.74 -5.45 -0.86
CA GLY A 237 -21.09 -5.36 -0.35
C GLY A 237 -21.20 -5.26 1.17
N VAL A 238 -20.11 -4.98 1.90
CA VAL A 238 -20.11 -4.70 3.34
C VAL A 238 -19.75 -3.27 3.66
N LEU A 239 -20.36 -2.72 4.71
CA LEU A 239 -19.99 -1.45 5.31
C LEU A 239 -18.59 -1.56 5.94
N THR A 240 -17.60 -0.88 5.36
CA THR A 240 -16.19 -1.00 5.77
C THR A 240 -15.67 0.20 6.53
N SER A 241 -16.25 1.38 6.34
CA SER A 241 -15.78 2.61 7.01
C SER A 241 -16.90 3.64 7.12
N VAL A 242 -16.90 4.37 8.24
CA VAL A 242 -17.50 5.70 8.39
C VAL A 242 -16.34 6.68 8.42
N PHE A 243 -16.32 7.65 7.53
CA PHE A 243 -15.18 8.57 7.43
C PHE A 243 -15.64 9.99 7.14
N VAL A 244 -14.77 10.95 7.45
CA VAL A 244 -14.93 12.36 7.14
C VAL A 244 -14.02 12.70 5.95
N ASP A 245 -14.60 13.33 4.94
CA ASP A 245 -13.90 13.95 3.83
C ASP A 245 -14.02 15.48 3.90
N GLU A 246 -13.15 16.17 3.17
CA GLU A 246 -13.31 17.57 2.84
C GLU A 246 -14.61 17.80 2.04
N GLY A 247 -15.33 18.87 2.36
CA GLY A 247 -16.55 19.25 1.66
C GLY A 247 -16.30 19.76 0.24
N ALA A 248 -17.39 19.92 -0.51
CA ALA A 248 -17.32 20.36 -1.91
C ALA A 248 -16.92 21.84 -2.11
N ASP A 249 -16.87 22.63 -1.03
CA ASP A 249 -16.52 24.06 -1.05
C ASP A 249 -15.03 24.34 -0.97
N TRP A 250 -14.21 23.30 -0.77
CA TRP A 250 -12.75 23.40 -0.80
C TRP A 250 -12.25 23.64 -2.23
N THR A 251 -11.50 24.73 -2.44
CA THR A 251 -10.68 24.85 -3.65
C THR A 251 -9.40 24.03 -3.53
N PRO A 252 -8.81 23.57 -4.66
CA PRO A 252 -7.52 22.88 -4.64
C PRO A 252 -6.43 23.68 -3.90
N GLU A 253 -6.38 25.00 -4.08
CA GLU A 253 -5.38 25.84 -3.43
C GLU A 253 -5.58 25.95 -1.91
N GLN A 254 -6.83 25.97 -1.44
CA GLN A 254 -7.13 25.96 -0.01
C GLN A 254 -6.70 24.63 0.64
N ARG A 255 -6.97 23.53 -0.05
CA ARG A 255 -6.60 22.18 0.37
C ARG A 255 -5.08 22.02 0.45
N ASP A 256 -4.38 22.37 -0.62
CA ASP A 256 -2.92 22.32 -0.68
C ASP A 256 -2.31 23.19 0.43
N SER A 257 -2.81 24.41 0.60
CA SER A 257 -2.31 25.32 1.65
C SER A 257 -2.55 24.80 3.06
N TRP A 258 -3.67 24.12 3.34
CA TRP A 258 -3.97 23.57 4.65
C TRP A 258 -3.01 22.41 4.97
N TYR A 259 -2.85 21.45 4.06
CA TYR A 259 -1.90 20.35 4.24
C TYR A 259 -0.44 20.83 4.32
N GLU A 260 -0.03 21.80 3.49
CA GLU A 260 1.31 22.38 3.55
C GLU A 260 1.60 23.09 4.88
N SER A 261 0.57 23.64 5.52
CA SER A 261 0.67 24.24 6.85
C SER A 261 0.68 23.22 8.00
N GLY A 262 0.55 21.93 7.68
CA GLY A 262 0.48 20.83 8.64
C GLY A 262 -0.93 20.49 9.13
N GLY A 263 -1.96 21.05 8.48
CA GLY A 263 -3.35 20.76 8.76
C GLY A 263 -3.72 19.32 8.42
N ASP A 264 -4.58 18.72 9.23
CA ASP A 264 -5.08 17.36 9.05
C ASP A 264 -6.49 17.23 9.64
N LEU A 265 -7.27 16.27 9.12
CA LEU A 265 -8.63 16.01 9.58
C LEU A 265 -8.69 15.56 11.05
N ALA A 266 -7.59 15.07 11.63
CA ALA A 266 -7.50 14.82 13.07
C ALA A 266 -7.70 16.10 13.91
N GLU A 267 -7.50 17.30 13.34
CA GLU A 267 -7.76 18.58 14.01
C GLU A 267 -9.25 18.80 14.36
N LEU A 268 -10.18 18.05 13.76
CA LEU A 268 -11.59 18.09 14.13
C LEU A 268 -11.83 17.69 15.59
N GLY A 269 -10.98 16.83 16.13
CA GLY A 269 -10.97 16.45 17.54
C GLY A 269 -12.09 15.51 17.99
N ASP A 270 -13.26 15.55 17.35
CA ASP A 270 -14.42 14.70 17.66
C ASP A 270 -15.31 14.49 16.42
N TRP A 271 -16.17 13.46 16.46
CA TRP A 271 -17.23 13.26 15.48
C TRP A 271 -18.32 14.33 15.59
N PRO A 272 -18.93 14.77 14.47
CA PRO A 272 -19.97 15.78 14.50
C PRO A 272 -21.25 15.26 15.17
N ALA A 273 -21.97 16.16 15.86
CA ALA A 273 -23.29 15.84 16.38
C ALA A 273 -24.31 15.73 15.23
N LEU A 274 -25.28 14.82 15.38
CA LEU A 274 -26.33 14.61 14.35
C LEU A 274 -27.11 15.90 14.01
N GLY A 275 -27.28 16.79 14.99
CA GLY A 275 -27.99 18.06 14.79
C GLY A 275 -27.25 19.08 13.93
N ASP A 276 -25.94 18.90 13.73
CA ASP A 276 -25.10 19.79 12.93
C ASP A 276 -25.01 19.34 11.47
N LEU A 277 -25.57 18.17 11.14
CA LEU A 277 -25.54 17.59 9.81
C LEU A 277 -26.64 18.17 8.91
N GLU A 278 -26.22 18.76 7.80
CA GLU A 278 -27.05 18.95 6.63
C GLU A 278 -27.05 17.65 5.81
N MET A 279 -28.21 17.00 5.71
CA MET A 279 -28.35 15.74 4.99
C MET A 279 -28.49 15.96 3.49
N LEU A 280 -27.55 15.40 2.72
CA LEU A 280 -27.48 15.51 1.27
C LEU A 280 -27.52 14.12 0.62
N ILE A 281 -28.03 14.02 -0.61
CA ILE A 281 -27.98 12.82 -1.43
C ILE A 281 -27.39 13.13 -2.81
N GLU A 282 -26.57 12.22 -3.32
CA GLU A 282 -26.01 12.32 -4.67
C GLU A 282 -27.09 12.22 -5.75
N SER A 283 -26.97 13.08 -6.75
CA SER A 283 -27.83 13.12 -7.93
C SER A 283 -27.02 13.46 -9.19
N PRO A 284 -27.56 13.30 -10.41
CA PRO A 284 -26.85 13.65 -11.64
C PRO A 284 -26.35 15.09 -11.70
N GLU A 285 -26.98 16.00 -10.96
CA GLU A 285 -26.62 17.41 -10.87
C GLU A 285 -25.72 17.74 -9.66
N GLY A 286 -25.26 16.72 -8.93
CA GLY A 286 -24.47 16.84 -7.71
C GLY A 286 -25.26 16.52 -6.44
N LEU A 287 -24.71 16.89 -5.28
CA LEU A 287 -25.35 16.69 -3.99
C LEU A 287 -26.56 17.63 -3.82
N ARG A 288 -27.67 17.07 -3.34
CA ARG A 288 -28.91 17.82 -3.08
C ARG A 288 -29.44 17.56 -1.67
N PRO A 289 -30.04 18.55 -1.00
CA PRO A 289 -30.67 18.35 0.31
C PRO A 289 -31.77 17.29 0.29
N ILE A 290 -31.80 16.45 1.32
CA ILE A 290 -32.87 15.48 1.57
C ILE A 290 -33.97 16.18 2.38
N GLY A 291 -35.21 16.18 1.88
CA GLY A 291 -36.36 16.75 2.59
C GLY A 291 -36.68 18.22 2.27
N ALA A 292 -36.20 18.74 1.14
CA ALA A 292 -36.66 20.02 0.56
C ALA A 292 -38.03 19.89 -0.14
#